data_AF-A0A2W1K7G0-F1
#
_entry.id   AF-A0A2W1K7G0-F1
#
_cell.length_a   1.000
_cell.length_b   1.000
_cell.length_c   1.000
_cell.angle_alpha   90.00
_cell.angle_beta   90.00
_cell.angle_gamma   90.00
#
_symmetry.space_group_name_H-M   'P 1'
#
loop_
_entity.id
_entity.type
_entity.pdbx_description
1 polymer ?
#
loop_
_entity_poly.entity_id
_entity_poly.type
_entity_poly.pdbx_seq_one_letter_code
_entity_poly.pdbx_strand_id
1 'polypeptide(L)' 'MQNPFKNIINNEKLPDTLKNKVMNDIDLIKLSLDFTDLIAIKYPASLQELLNLKNKNKNNQNNE' A
#
# COMPACT_ATOMS: atom_id res chain seq x y z
N MET A 1 -37.18 21.34 31.40
CA MET A 1 -37.11 20.15 30.52
C MET A 1 -35.75 20.13 29.83
N GLN A 2 -34.99 19.05 29.99
CA GLN A 2 -33.67 18.90 29.38
C GLN A 2 -33.83 18.28 27.98
N ASN A 3 -33.18 18.88 26.98
CA ASN A 3 -33.41 18.61 25.56
C ASN A 3 -32.81 17.24 25.12
N PRO A 4 -33.60 16.32 24.55
CA PRO A 4 -33.16 14.98 24.16
C PRO A 4 -32.28 14.94 22.89
N PHE A 5 -32.26 16.00 22.07
CA PHE A 5 -31.40 16.08 20.88
C PHE A 5 -29.92 16.30 21.23
N LYS A 6 -29.61 16.74 22.46
CA LYS A 6 -28.22 16.85 22.94
C LYS A 6 -27.53 15.49 23.12
N ASN A 7 -28.30 14.42 23.26
CA ASN A 7 -27.78 13.06 23.45
C ASN A 7 -27.48 12.31 22.15
N ILE A 8 -28.01 12.81 21.01
CA ILE A 8 -27.79 12.21 19.68
C ILE A 8 -26.44 12.66 19.09
N ILE A 9 -25.93 13.81 19.55
CA ILE A 9 -24.59 14.33 19.22
C ILE A 9 -23.54 13.81 20.22
N ASN A 10 -23.85 12.74 20.97
CA ASN A 10 -22.79 11.94 21.57
C ASN A 10 -22.02 11.35 20.39
N ASN A 11 -20.93 12.03 20.06
CA ASN A 11 -19.92 11.67 19.10
C ASN A 11 -19.31 10.34 19.57
N GLU A 12 -20.04 9.23 19.37
CA GLU A 12 -19.49 7.88 19.51
C GLU A 12 -18.31 7.83 18.55
N LYS A 13 -17.13 8.11 19.11
CA LYS A 13 -15.88 8.01 18.38
C LYS A 13 -15.83 6.58 17.90
N LEU A 14 -15.75 6.42 16.57
CA LEU A 14 -15.48 5.13 15.97
C LEU A 14 -14.30 4.50 16.73
N PRO A 15 -14.35 3.20 17.05
CA PRO A 15 -13.27 2.53 17.75
C PRO A 15 -11.94 2.84 17.05
N ASP A 16 -10.93 3.26 17.83
CA ASP A 16 -9.63 3.67 17.28
C ASP A 16 -8.99 2.55 16.45
N THR A 17 -9.30 1.29 16.77
CA THR A 17 -8.89 0.10 16.02
C THR A 17 -9.41 0.08 14.58
N LEU A 18 -10.69 0.43 14.37
CA LEU A 18 -11.30 0.45 13.05
C LEU A 18 -10.75 1.62 12.23
N LYS A 19 -10.58 2.79 12.85
CA LYS A 19 -9.96 3.95 12.23
C LYS A 19 -8.53 3.64 11.77
N ASN A 20 -7.72 3.03 12.63
CA ASN A 20 -6.33 2.69 12.31
C ASN A 20 -6.24 1.65 11.20
N LYS A 21 -7.15 0.66 11.17
CA LYS A 21 -7.20 -0.32 10.09
C LYS A 21 -7.49 0.34 8.74
N VAL A 22 -8.50 1.20 8.68
CA VAL A 22 -8.86 1.91 7.44
C VAL A 22 -7.73 2.85 7.00
N MET A 23 -7.08 3.56 7.92
CA MET A 23 -5.93 4.42 7.58
C MET A 23 -4.75 3.60 7.05
N ASN A 24 -4.44 2.45 7.65
CA ASN A 24 -3.39 1.56 7.16
C ASN A 24 -3.69 1.04 5.75
N ASP A 25 -4.94 0.69 5.45
CA ASP A 25 -5.34 0.21 4.12
C ASP A 25 -5.19 1.34 3.07
N ILE A 26 -5.54 2.57 3.44
CA ILE A 26 -5.35 3.76 2.58
C ILE A 26 -3.86 4.03 2.32
N ASP A 27 -3.03 3.93 3.35
CA ASP A 27 -1.59 4.15 3.23
C ASP A 27 -0.93 3.09 2.32
N LEU A 28 -1.38 1.84 2.40
CA LEU A 28 -0.93 0.77 1.51
C LEU A 28 -1.31 1.05 0.05
N ILE A 29 -2.51 1.55 -0.21
CA ILE A 29 -2.97 1.92 -1.56
C ILE A 29 -2.12 3.08 -2.11
N LYS A 30 -1.88 4.11 -1.30
CA LYS A 30 -1.01 5.25 -1.70
C LYS A 30 0.40 4.79 -2.02
N LEU A 31 1.00 3.98 -1.15
CA LEU A 31 2.33 3.41 -1.38
C LEU A 31 2.37 2.61 -2.68
N SER A 32 1.34 1.80 -2.94
CA SER A 32 1.26 1.00 -4.16
C SER A 32 1.12 1.87 -5.41
N LEU A 33 0.36 2.98 -5.33
CA LEU A 33 0.21 3.93 -6.42
C LEU A 33 1.52 4.67 -6.70
N ASP A 34 2.17 5.20 -5.68
CA ASP A 34 3.45 5.91 -5.80
C ASP A 34 4.57 4.99 -6.32
N PHE A 35 4.59 3.74 -5.86
CA PHE A 35 5.53 2.72 -6.34
C PHE A 35 5.25 2.34 -7.80
N THR A 36 3.98 2.21 -8.17
CA THR A 36 3.57 1.94 -9.55
C THR A 36 3.98 3.09 -10.45
N ASP A 37 3.77 4.35 -10.04
CA ASP A 37 4.19 5.52 -10.80
C ASP A 37 5.71 5.56 -11.00
N LEU A 38 6.46 5.31 -9.93
CA LEU A 38 7.92 5.24 -9.95
C LEU A 38 8.42 4.16 -10.93
N ILE A 39 7.79 2.98 -10.92
CA ILE A 39 8.22 1.85 -11.75
C ILE A 39 7.76 1.97 -13.20
N ALA A 40 6.49 2.31 -13.42
CA ALA A 40 5.87 2.33 -14.73
C ALA A 40 6.38 3.49 -15.59
N ILE A 41 6.66 4.66 -14.98
CA ILE A 41 7.07 5.85 -15.72
C ILE A 41 8.59 6.05 -15.69
N LYS A 42 9.23 5.91 -14.53
CA LYS A 42 10.65 6.32 -14.36
C LYS A 42 11.65 5.18 -14.54
N TYR A 43 11.31 3.95 -14.17
CA TYR A 43 12.26 2.84 -14.18
C TYR A 43 11.79 1.56 -14.91
N PRO A 44 11.17 1.66 -16.11
CA PRO A 44 10.75 0.47 -16.85
C PRO A 44 11.94 -0.39 -17.28
N ALA A 45 13.08 0.23 -17.59
CA ALA A 45 14.31 -0.48 -17.98
C ALA A 45 14.96 -1.23 -16.81
N SER A 46 14.90 -0.68 -15.59
CA SER A 46 15.49 -1.29 -14.40
C SER A 46 14.76 -2.58 -13.99
N LEU A 47 13.44 -2.68 -14.23
CA LEU A 47 12.72 -3.95 -14.06
C LEU A 47 13.19 -5.01 -15.04
N GLN A 48 13.38 -4.65 -16.31
CA GLN A 48 13.87 -5.59 -17.32
C GLN A 48 15.28 -6.07 -16.97
N GLU A 49 16.15 -5.17 -16.54
CA GLU A 49 17.50 -5.50 -16.12
C GLU A 49 17.50 -6.41 -14.88
N LEU A 50 16.66 -6.14 -13.89
CA LEU A 50 16.50 -6.98 -12.70
C LEU A 50 15.97 -8.39 -13.04
N LEU A 51 14.97 -8.48 -13.93
CA LEU A 51 14.43 -9.76 -14.41
C LEU A 51 15.45 -10.53 -15.26
N ASN A 52 16.23 -9.84 -16.08
CA ASN A 52 17.30 -10.43 -16.89
C ASN A 52 18.47 -10.92 -16.03
N LEU A 53 18.86 -10.19 -14.98
CA LEU A 53 19.85 -10.62 -13.99
C LEU A 53 19.44 -11.92 -13.30
N LYS A 54 18.16 -12.07 -12.96
CA LYS A 54 17.63 -13.31 -12.36
C LYS A 54 17.72 -14.51 -13.31
N ASN A 55 17.44 -14.30 -14.59
CA ASN A 55 17.53 -15.37 -15.60
C ASN A 55 18.99 -15.75 -15.92
N LYS A 56 19.90 -14.78 -15.91
CA LYS A 56 21.34 -15.01 -16.14
C LYS A 56 21.96 -15.88 -15.05
N ASN A 57 21.57 -15.67 -13.78
CA ASN A 57 22.03 -16.51 -12.67
C ASN A 57 21.53 -17.96 -12.74
N LYS A 58 20.35 -18.22 -13.33
CA LYS A 58 19.82 -19.58 -13.52
C LYS A 58 20.61 -20.38 -14.58
N ASN A 59 21.06 -19.72 -15.64
CA ASN A 59 21.82 -20.40 -16.71
C ASN A 59 23.26 -20.74 -16.29
N ASN A 60 23.83 -20.03 -15.32
CA ASN A 60 25.16 -20.35 -14.78
C ASN A 60 25.17 -21.52 -13.80
N GLN A 61 24.03 -21.91 -13.20
CA GLN A 61 23.94 -23.06 -12.28
C GLN A 61 23.69 -24.40 -13.00
N ASN A 62 23.29 -24.37 -14.27
CA ASN A 62 23.00 -25.59 -15.05
C ASN A 62 24.19 -26.04 -15.91
N ASN A 63 25.31 -25.31 -15.88
CA ASN A 63 26.51 -25.55 -16.70
C ASN A 63 27.76 -25.88 -15.86
N GLU A 64 27.59 -26.19 -14.57
CA GLU A 64 28.59 -26.85 -13.70
C GLU A 64 28.08 -28.24 -13.32
#